data_AF-A0AAT9GWU7-F1
#
_entry.id   AF-A0AAT9GWU7-F1
#
_cell.length_a   1.000
_cell.length_b   1.000
_cell.length_c   1.000
_cell.angle_alpha   90.00
_cell.angle_beta   90.00
_cell.angle_gamma   90.00
#
_symmetry.space_group_name_H-M   'P 1'
#
loop_
_entity.id
_entity.type
_entity.pdbx_description
1 polymer ?
#
loop_
_entity_poly.entity_id
_entity_poly.type
_entity_poly.pdbx_seq_one_letter_code
_entity_poly.pdbx_strand_id
1 'polypeptide(L)'
;METLQINKKDAIKAHDEATTKGKSLLENLLGKAVFLKSIKERIKSFDDVLSELNIVKSDFDLSCHGLESDEVAYRKAKLVAKLFNEGWIPDWTNEDEYKYFAYFKMGSPSGVGFSYYDCDRWSARSLVGSRLAFKSSDLAEYAGKLFEQEIYKPLMITESA
;
A
#
# COMPACT_ATOMS: atom_id res chain seq x y z
N MET A 1 -10.13 -26.79 28.94
CA MET A 1 -9.63 -25.41 28.98
C MET A 1 -10.81 -24.50 28.77
N GLU A 2 -11.02 -23.55 29.66
CA GLU A 2 -12.01 -22.48 29.44
C GLU A 2 -11.40 -21.44 28.49
N THR A 3 -12.20 -20.93 27.55
CA THR A 3 -11.77 -19.91 26.60
C THR A 3 -12.31 -18.57 27.03
N LEU A 4 -11.41 -17.61 27.25
CA LEU A 4 -11.78 -16.22 27.51
C LEU A 4 -11.78 -15.45 26.19
N GLN A 5 -12.90 -14.79 25.88
CA GLN A 5 -13.01 -13.92 24.70
C GLN A 5 -12.85 -12.45 25.13
N ILE A 6 -12.07 -11.70 24.36
CA ILE A 6 -11.85 -10.27 24.56
C ILE A 6 -12.06 -9.52 23.24
N ASN A 7 -12.63 -8.32 23.31
CA ASN A 7 -12.72 -7.43 22.15
C ASN A 7 -11.33 -6.88 21.80
N LYS A 8 -10.96 -6.89 20.51
CA LYS A 8 -9.68 -6.35 20.05
C LYS A 8 -9.48 -4.88 20.45
N LYS A 9 -10.55 -4.06 20.45
CA LYS A 9 -10.47 -2.64 20.85
C LYS A 9 -10.10 -2.49 22.32
N ASP A 10 -10.68 -3.34 23.18
CA ASP A 10 -10.41 -3.30 24.63
C ASP A 10 -9.00 -3.81 24.92
N ALA A 11 -8.54 -4.84 24.20
CA ALA A 11 -7.16 -5.32 24.30
C ALA A 11 -6.14 -4.24 23.90
N ILE A 12 -6.38 -3.53 22.78
CA ILE A 12 -5.51 -2.43 22.34
C ILE A 12 -5.51 -1.30 23.37
N LYS A 13 -6.68 -0.88 23.87
CA LYS A 13 -6.78 0.15 24.90
C LYS A 13 -6.00 -0.23 26.17
N ALA A 14 -6.15 -1.48 26.62
CA ALA A 14 -5.41 -1.97 27.79
C ALA A 14 -3.89 -1.99 27.56
N HIS A 15 -3.43 -2.27 26.34
CA HIS A 15 -2.01 -2.17 25.99
C HIS A 15 -1.54 -0.73 25.98
N ASP A 16 -2.28 0.20 25.38
CA ASP A 16 -1.92 1.62 25.31
C ASP A 16 -1.78 2.26 26.71
N GLU A 17 -2.67 1.91 27.65
CA GLU A 17 -2.69 2.41 29.04
C GLU A 17 -1.69 1.68 29.97
N ALA A 18 -1.09 0.56 29.54
CA ALA A 18 -0.22 -0.26 30.38
C ALA A 18 1.21 0.30 30.54
N THR A 19 1.83 -0.06 31.66
CA THR A 19 3.29 0.12 31.86
C THR A 19 4.09 -0.79 30.92
N THR A 20 5.41 -0.56 30.78
CA THR A 20 6.29 -1.39 29.92
C THR A 20 6.17 -2.89 30.21
N LYS A 21 6.12 -3.29 31.50
CA LYS A 21 5.92 -4.69 31.88
C LYS A 21 4.53 -5.21 31.49
N GLY A 22 3.50 -4.38 31.63
CA GLY A 22 2.14 -4.71 31.21
C GLY A 22 2.01 -4.89 29.70
N LYS A 23 2.66 -4.03 28.91
CA LYS A 23 2.74 -4.17 27.45
C LYS A 23 3.39 -5.49 27.04
N SER A 24 4.55 -5.81 27.59
CA SER A 24 5.21 -7.11 27.34
C SER A 24 4.35 -8.31 27.72
N LEU A 25 3.62 -8.24 28.83
CA LEU A 25 2.72 -9.31 29.26
C LEU A 25 1.56 -9.50 28.27
N LEU A 26 0.88 -8.41 27.89
CA LEU A 26 -0.23 -8.43 26.93
C LEU A 26 0.23 -8.95 25.56
N GLU A 27 1.38 -8.50 25.09
CA GLU A 27 2.02 -8.99 23.86
C GLU A 27 2.35 -10.49 23.90
N ASN A 28 2.80 -11.01 25.04
CA ASN A 28 3.09 -12.43 25.21
C ASN A 28 1.82 -13.29 25.31
N LEU A 29 0.74 -12.74 25.88
CA LEU A 29 -0.54 -13.45 26.06
C LEU A 29 -1.39 -13.48 24.79
N LEU A 30 -1.50 -12.34 24.11
CA LEU A 30 -2.40 -12.15 22.97
C LEU A 30 -1.68 -12.14 21.62
N GLY A 31 -0.34 -12.12 21.64
CA GLY A 31 0.50 -12.03 20.46
C GLY A 31 0.77 -10.57 20.07
N LYS A 32 2.04 -10.26 19.80
CA LYS A 32 2.50 -8.92 19.39
C LYS A 32 1.72 -8.34 18.21
N ALA A 33 1.33 -9.18 17.26
CA ALA A 33 0.59 -8.77 16.07
C ALA A 33 -0.77 -8.12 16.37
N VAL A 34 -1.38 -8.43 17.52
CA VAL A 34 -2.68 -7.84 17.92
C VAL A 34 -2.54 -6.35 18.23
N PHE A 35 -1.39 -5.93 18.74
CA PHE A 35 -1.09 -4.57 19.18
C PHE A 35 -0.27 -3.78 18.14
N LEU A 36 0.09 -4.40 17.03
CA LEU A 36 0.70 -3.67 15.93
C LEU A 36 -0.32 -2.67 15.39
N LYS A 37 0.07 -1.40 15.39
CA LYS A 37 -0.66 -0.34 14.71
C LYS A 37 -0.92 -0.74 13.27
N SER A 38 -2.08 -0.35 12.76
CA SER A 38 -2.44 -0.62 11.36
C SER A 38 -1.37 -0.06 10.43
N ILE A 39 -1.14 -0.69 9.26
CA ILE A 39 -0.13 -0.19 8.32
C ILE A 39 -0.35 1.28 7.93
N LYS A 40 -1.62 1.72 7.91
CA LYS A 40 -2.01 3.12 7.68
C LYS A 40 -1.59 4.06 8.80
N GLU A 41 -1.41 3.59 10.03
CA GLU A 41 -0.86 4.41 11.13
C GLU A 41 0.66 4.43 11.12
N ARG A 42 1.29 3.32 10.73
CA ARG A 42 2.75 3.18 10.69
C ARG A 42 3.38 3.97 9.54
N ILE A 43 2.72 4.01 8.38
CA ILE A 43 3.29 4.60 7.16
C ILE A 43 2.64 5.95 6.85
N LYS A 44 3.46 7.01 6.87
CA LYS A 44 3.08 8.40 6.58
C LYS A 44 3.94 9.06 5.51
N SER A 45 5.06 8.44 5.16
CA SER A 45 6.01 8.92 4.16
C SER A 45 6.68 7.75 3.47
N PHE A 46 7.41 8.03 2.38
CA PHE A 46 8.17 7.00 1.70
C PHE A 46 9.40 6.57 2.52
N ASP A 47 9.95 7.46 3.35
CA ASP A 47 11.04 7.12 4.26
C ASP A 47 10.59 6.09 5.33
N ASP A 48 9.32 6.12 5.76
CA ASP A 48 8.75 5.08 6.63
C ASP A 48 8.71 3.72 5.92
N VAL A 49 8.40 3.71 4.62
CA VAL A 49 8.39 2.49 3.78
C VAL A 49 9.78 1.87 3.71
N LEU A 50 10.79 2.70 3.47
CA LEU A 50 12.19 2.25 3.42
C LEU A 50 12.62 1.70 4.78
N SER A 51 12.31 2.41 5.85
CA SER A 51 12.67 2.03 7.23
C SER A 51 12.04 0.69 7.64
N GLU A 52 10.75 0.50 7.39
CA GLU A 52 10.03 -0.75 7.69
C GLU A 52 10.53 -1.94 6.83
N LEU A 53 11.01 -1.68 5.62
CA LEU A 53 11.63 -2.68 4.76
C LEU A 53 13.13 -2.88 5.02
N ASN A 54 13.72 -2.16 5.98
CA ASN A 54 15.16 -2.14 6.27
C ASN A 54 16.03 -1.79 5.06
N ILE A 55 15.55 -0.83 4.25
CA ILE A 55 16.28 -0.30 3.09
C ILE A 55 16.93 1.01 3.49
N VAL A 56 18.24 1.12 3.33
CA VAL A 56 18.98 2.35 3.57
C VAL A 56 18.67 3.35 2.47
N LYS A 57 18.23 4.56 2.83
CA LYS A 57 17.81 5.59 1.88
C LYS A 57 18.90 5.96 0.87
N SER A 58 20.14 6.16 1.31
CA SER A 58 21.26 6.48 0.41
C SER A 58 21.50 5.39 -0.64
N ASP A 59 21.34 4.12 -0.26
CA ASP A 59 21.53 3.00 -1.18
C ASP A 59 20.39 2.92 -2.18
N PHE A 60 19.16 3.18 -1.72
CA PHE A 60 17.99 3.29 -2.60
C PHE A 60 18.16 4.42 -3.62
N ASP A 61 18.54 5.61 -3.15
CA ASP A 61 18.75 6.79 -3.99
C ASP A 61 19.88 6.55 -5.00
N LEU A 62 21.01 5.97 -4.56
CA LEU A 62 22.12 5.59 -5.44
C LEU A 62 21.68 4.55 -6.50
N SER A 63 20.85 3.58 -6.12
CA SER A 63 20.30 2.58 -7.05
C SER A 63 19.34 3.17 -8.08
N CYS A 64 18.83 4.37 -7.81
CA CYS A 64 17.92 5.13 -8.68
C CYS A 64 18.65 6.21 -9.49
N HIS A 65 19.97 6.37 -9.30
CA HIS A 65 20.75 7.38 -10.00
C HIS A 65 20.74 7.15 -11.51
N GLY A 66 20.36 8.18 -12.27
CA GLY A 66 20.32 8.15 -13.74
C GLY A 66 19.07 7.50 -14.33
N LEU A 67 18.06 7.19 -13.52
CA LEU A 67 16.75 6.73 -13.98
C LEU A 67 15.80 7.91 -14.21
N GLU A 68 14.85 7.71 -15.11
CA GLU A 68 13.76 8.67 -15.33
C GLU A 68 12.78 8.70 -14.15
N SER A 69 12.00 9.77 -14.03
CA SER A 69 11.10 9.98 -12.88
C SER A 69 10.03 8.89 -12.76
N ASP A 70 9.53 8.37 -13.88
CA ASP A 70 8.56 7.28 -13.93
C ASP A 70 9.18 5.93 -13.49
N GLU A 71 10.44 5.68 -13.84
CA GLU A 71 11.17 4.47 -13.41
C GLU A 71 11.39 4.46 -11.89
N VAL A 72 11.81 5.61 -11.34
CA VAL A 72 11.94 5.79 -9.88
C VAL A 72 10.59 5.62 -9.21
N ALA A 73 9.54 6.25 -9.74
CA ALA A 73 8.18 6.12 -9.21
C ALA A 73 7.69 4.67 -9.24
N TYR A 74 7.93 3.92 -10.31
CA TYR A 74 7.56 2.50 -10.39
C TYR A 74 8.30 1.66 -9.33
N ARG A 75 9.57 1.97 -9.05
CA ARG A 75 10.32 1.31 -7.96
C ARG A 75 9.69 1.62 -6.60
N LYS A 76 9.36 2.88 -6.32
CA LYS A 76 8.68 3.28 -5.09
C LYS A 76 7.31 2.59 -4.94
N ALA A 77 6.50 2.57 -6.01
CA ALA A 77 5.18 1.93 -6.03
C ALA A 77 5.23 0.44 -5.68
N LYS A 78 6.24 -0.30 -6.19
CA LYS A 78 6.43 -1.71 -5.84
C LYS A 78 6.71 -1.92 -4.35
N LEU A 79 7.52 -1.05 -3.73
CA LEU A 79 7.83 -1.14 -2.30
C LEU A 79 6.60 -0.85 -1.45
N VAL A 80 5.81 0.16 -1.84
CA VAL A 80 4.53 0.47 -1.20
C VAL A 80 3.58 -0.72 -1.29
N ALA A 81 3.35 -1.28 -2.49
CA ALA A 81 2.46 -2.43 -2.66
C ALA A 81 2.94 -3.65 -1.86
N LYS A 82 4.25 -3.95 -1.89
CA LYS A 82 4.84 -5.04 -1.10
C LYS A 82 4.57 -4.87 0.39
N LEU A 83 4.80 -3.67 0.93
CA LEU A 83 4.67 -3.40 2.36
C LEU A 83 3.19 -3.41 2.80
N PHE A 84 2.32 -2.73 2.06
CA PHE A 84 0.89 -2.60 2.40
C PHE A 84 0.12 -3.93 2.31
N ASN A 85 0.57 -4.85 1.46
CA ASN A 85 -0.04 -6.16 1.36
C ASN A 85 0.34 -7.10 2.50
N GLU A 86 1.43 -6.82 3.22
CA GLU A 86 1.87 -7.61 4.38
C GLU A 86 1.96 -9.12 4.05
N GLY A 87 2.52 -9.44 2.89
CA GLY A 87 2.67 -10.83 2.42
C GLY A 87 1.46 -11.41 1.67
N TRP A 88 0.37 -10.65 1.50
CA TRP A 88 -0.70 -11.05 0.60
C TRP A 88 -0.19 -11.15 -0.84
N ILE A 89 -0.49 -12.28 -1.47
CA ILE A 89 -0.18 -12.58 -2.88
C ILE A 89 -1.52 -12.85 -3.57
N PRO A 90 -1.89 -12.08 -4.61
CA PRO A 90 -3.16 -12.27 -5.31
C PRO A 90 -3.22 -13.62 -6.00
N ASP A 91 -4.31 -14.36 -5.77
CA ASP A 91 -4.66 -15.57 -6.51
C ASP A 91 -5.53 -15.20 -7.72
N TRP A 92 -4.90 -15.14 -8.89
CA TRP A 92 -5.58 -14.78 -10.14
C TRP A 92 -6.54 -15.85 -10.68
N THR A 93 -6.53 -17.05 -10.08
CA THR A 93 -7.48 -18.12 -10.42
C THR A 93 -8.77 -18.04 -9.60
N ASN A 94 -8.76 -17.25 -8.52
CA ASN A 94 -9.92 -17.03 -7.67
C ASN A 94 -10.72 -15.80 -8.12
N GLU A 95 -11.89 -16.02 -8.71
CA GLU A 95 -12.81 -14.97 -9.17
C GLU A 95 -13.49 -14.21 -8.02
N ASP A 96 -13.58 -14.80 -6.83
CA ASP A 96 -14.19 -14.18 -5.65
C ASP A 96 -13.20 -13.28 -4.88
N GLU A 97 -11.90 -13.38 -5.18
CA GLU A 97 -10.88 -12.55 -4.57
C GLU A 97 -10.71 -11.23 -5.34
N TYR A 98 -11.34 -10.18 -4.83
CA TYR A 98 -11.16 -8.83 -5.35
C TYR A 98 -9.73 -8.31 -5.16
N LYS A 99 -9.21 -7.63 -6.19
CA LYS A 99 -7.86 -7.08 -6.25
C LYS A 99 -7.98 -5.60 -6.58
N TYR A 100 -7.45 -4.75 -5.72
CA TYR A 100 -7.71 -3.32 -5.77
C TYR A 100 -6.50 -2.57 -6.29
N PHE A 101 -6.72 -1.51 -7.07
CA PHE A 101 -5.67 -0.64 -7.58
C PHE A 101 -6.02 0.81 -7.24
N ALA A 102 -4.99 1.60 -6.94
CA ALA A 102 -5.18 3.04 -6.77
C ALA A 102 -5.57 3.65 -8.13
N TYR A 103 -6.74 4.30 -8.18
CA TYR A 103 -7.27 4.94 -9.38
C TYR A 103 -7.25 6.45 -9.19
N PHE A 104 -6.78 7.17 -10.21
CA PHE A 104 -6.54 8.61 -10.13
C PHE A 104 -7.24 9.35 -11.25
N LYS A 105 -7.72 10.56 -10.93
CA LYS A 105 -8.17 11.55 -11.91
C LYS A 105 -7.06 12.58 -12.08
N MET A 106 -6.06 12.23 -12.88
CA MET A 106 -4.96 13.12 -13.24
C MET A 106 -5.42 14.04 -14.37
N GLY A 107 -5.51 15.34 -14.15
CA GLY A 107 -6.15 16.28 -15.09
C GLY A 107 -5.45 16.39 -16.45
N SER A 108 -6.02 15.77 -17.48
CA SER A 108 -6.12 16.26 -18.86
C SER A 108 -7.03 15.30 -19.65
N PRO A 109 -8.11 15.76 -20.33
CA PRO A 109 -9.03 14.89 -21.06
C PRO A 109 -8.41 14.13 -22.25
N SER A 110 -7.20 14.49 -22.70
CA SER A 110 -6.69 14.11 -24.03
C SER A 110 -5.31 13.44 -24.05
N GLY A 111 -4.72 13.06 -22.91
CA GLY A 111 -3.38 12.41 -22.98
C GLY A 111 -2.84 11.70 -21.74
N VAL A 112 -3.60 11.62 -20.63
CA VAL A 112 -3.11 11.02 -19.37
C VAL A 112 -4.09 9.95 -18.89
N GLY A 113 -4.22 8.87 -19.66
CA GLY A 113 -5.05 7.72 -19.30
C GLY A 113 -5.34 6.79 -20.47
N PHE A 114 -6.08 5.71 -20.20
CA PHE A 114 -6.64 4.83 -21.23
C PHE A 114 -7.71 5.62 -22.03
N SER A 115 -7.27 6.41 -23.01
CA SER A 115 -8.16 7.09 -23.96
C SER A 115 -8.65 6.09 -24.99
N TYR A 116 -9.97 6.01 -25.17
CA TYR A 116 -10.60 5.16 -26.17
C TYR A 116 -11.65 5.98 -26.92
N TYR A 117 -11.55 6.01 -28.25
CA TYR A 117 -12.30 6.94 -29.11
C TYR A 117 -13.74 6.48 -29.39
N ASP A 118 -14.01 5.18 -29.37
CA ASP A 118 -15.32 4.63 -29.71
C ASP A 118 -15.52 3.26 -29.04
N CYS A 119 -16.56 3.07 -28.24
CA CYS A 119 -16.88 1.78 -27.61
C CYS A 119 -18.28 1.29 -27.98
N ASP A 120 -18.36 0.29 -28.85
CA ASP A 120 -19.61 -0.45 -29.10
C ASP A 120 -19.58 -1.75 -28.28
N ARG A 121 -20.37 -1.78 -27.20
CA ARG A 121 -20.38 -2.72 -26.06
C ARG A 121 -19.46 -2.28 -24.91
N TRP A 122 -20.09 -1.81 -23.83
CA TRP A 122 -19.54 -1.16 -22.62
C TRP A 122 -18.66 -2.05 -21.71
N SER A 123 -17.77 -2.87 -22.27
CA SER A 123 -16.86 -3.71 -21.49
C SER A 123 -15.44 -3.65 -22.03
N ALA A 124 -14.62 -2.78 -21.43
CA ALA A 124 -13.18 -2.78 -21.61
C ALA A 124 -12.55 -3.62 -20.48
N ARG A 125 -12.23 -4.88 -20.76
CA ARG A 125 -11.46 -5.73 -19.83
C ARG A 125 -9.98 -5.42 -20.02
N SER A 126 -9.40 -4.61 -19.14
CA SER A 126 -7.96 -4.38 -19.08
C SER A 126 -7.33 -5.30 -18.04
N LEU A 127 -6.37 -6.13 -18.48
CA LEU A 127 -5.52 -6.92 -17.60
C LEU A 127 -4.43 -6.00 -17.05
N VAL A 128 -4.71 -5.33 -15.93
CA VAL A 128 -3.69 -4.56 -15.21
C VAL A 128 -2.67 -5.50 -14.58
N GLY A 129 -1.39 -5.12 -14.61
CA GLY A 129 -0.31 -5.94 -14.08
C GLY A 129 -0.47 -6.22 -12.58
N SER A 130 -0.20 -7.45 -12.16
CA SER A 130 -0.42 -7.92 -10.78
C SER A 130 0.42 -7.23 -9.70
N ARG A 131 1.53 -6.59 -10.09
CA ARG A 131 2.57 -6.13 -9.17
C ARG A 131 2.16 -5.00 -8.22
N LEU A 132 1.12 -4.23 -8.57
CA LEU A 132 0.69 -3.05 -7.80
C LEU A 132 -0.72 -3.23 -7.20
N ALA A 133 -1.24 -4.46 -7.17
CA ALA A 133 -2.54 -4.76 -6.56
C ALA A 133 -2.46 -4.64 -5.04
N PHE A 134 -3.56 -4.25 -4.41
CA PHE A 134 -3.76 -4.23 -2.96
C PHE A 134 -4.86 -5.21 -2.54
N LYS A 135 -4.69 -5.79 -1.36
CA LYS A 135 -5.66 -6.74 -0.75
C LYS A 135 -7.03 -6.12 -0.41
N SER A 136 -7.12 -4.80 -0.29
CA SER A 136 -8.39 -4.10 -0.01
C SER A 136 -8.46 -2.72 -0.66
N SER A 137 -9.69 -2.25 -0.92
CA SER A 137 -9.96 -0.91 -1.45
C SER A 137 -9.44 0.19 -0.54
N ASP A 138 -9.63 0.04 0.77
CA ASP A 138 -9.19 1.01 1.79
C ASP A 138 -7.65 1.20 1.78
N LEU A 139 -6.88 0.13 1.56
CA LEU A 139 -5.42 0.23 1.44
C LEU A 139 -5.02 0.90 0.12
N ALA A 140 -5.67 0.54 -0.99
CA ALA A 140 -5.42 1.16 -2.29
C ALA A 140 -5.72 2.67 -2.26
N GLU A 141 -6.84 3.07 -1.65
CA GLU A 141 -7.23 4.47 -1.51
C GLU A 141 -6.25 5.24 -0.62
N TYR A 142 -5.90 4.69 0.54
CA TYR A 142 -4.96 5.35 1.45
C TYR A 142 -3.58 5.50 0.81
N ALA A 143 -3.01 4.43 0.24
CA ALA A 143 -1.71 4.47 -0.41
C ALA A 143 -1.73 5.43 -1.61
N GLY A 144 -2.80 5.39 -2.41
CA GLY A 144 -3.01 6.29 -3.54
C GLY A 144 -2.97 7.75 -3.14
N LYS A 145 -3.75 8.14 -2.13
CA LYS A 145 -3.79 9.52 -1.62
C LYS A 145 -2.47 9.94 -0.99
N LEU A 146 -1.86 9.07 -0.18
CA LEU A 146 -0.63 9.39 0.55
C LEU A 146 0.54 9.68 -0.41
N PHE A 147 0.68 8.89 -1.47
CA PHE A 147 1.81 8.96 -2.39
C PHE A 147 1.43 9.54 -3.76
N GLU A 148 0.32 10.27 -3.85
CA GLU A 148 -0.20 10.78 -5.12
C GLU A 148 0.85 11.60 -5.89
N GLN A 149 1.45 12.59 -5.23
CA GLN A 149 2.41 13.49 -5.86
C GLN A 149 3.79 12.85 -6.09
N GLU A 150 4.27 12.10 -5.09
CA GLU A 150 5.65 11.58 -5.10
C GLU A 150 5.81 10.32 -5.97
N ILE A 151 4.75 9.52 -6.11
CA ILE A 151 4.80 8.22 -6.79
C ILE A 151 3.83 8.19 -7.96
N TYR A 152 2.53 8.40 -7.73
CA TYR A 152 1.54 8.04 -8.75
C TYR A 152 1.45 9.05 -9.90
N LYS A 153 1.67 10.34 -9.65
CA LYS A 153 1.71 11.35 -10.72
C LYS A 153 2.89 11.14 -11.67
N PRO A 154 4.16 11.04 -11.21
CA PRO A 154 5.28 10.78 -12.10
C PRO A 154 5.16 9.44 -12.85
N LEU A 155 4.48 8.45 -12.26
CA LEU A 155 4.24 7.16 -12.90
C LEU A 155 3.17 7.22 -14.01
N MET A 156 2.20 8.13 -13.93
CA MET A 156 1.00 8.13 -14.78
C MET A 156 0.94 9.29 -15.78
N ILE A 157 1.78 10.30 -15.62
CA ILE A 157 1.79 11.50 -16.45
C ILE A 157 3.19 11.70 -17.00
N THR A 158 3.31 11.88 -18.31
CA THR A 158 4.53 12.39 -18.93
C THR A 158 4.61 13.90 -18.67
N GLU A 159 5.70 14.38 -18.07
CA GLU A 159 5.95 15.82 -18.02
C GLU A 159 6.11 16.33 -19.46
N SER A 160 5.22 17.23 -19.89
CA SER A 160 5.40 17.93 -21.15
C SER A 160 6.56 18.91 -21.00
N ALA A 161 7.61 18.74 -21.81
CA ALA A 161 8.73 19.68 -21.94
C ALA A 161 8.27 21.10 -22.32
#